data_AF-A0A8T5KIQ5-F1
#
_entry.id   AF-A0A8T5KIQ5-F1
#
_cell.length_a   1.000
_cell.length_b   1.000
_cell.length_c   1.000
_cell.angle_alpha   90.00
_cell.angle_beta   90.00
_cell.angle_gamma   90.00
#
_symmetry.space_group_name_H-M   'P 1'
#
loop_
_entity.id
_entity.type
_entity.pdbx_description
1 polymer ?
#
loop_
_entity_poly.entity_id
_entity_poly.type
_entity_poly.pdbx_seq_one_letter_code
_entity_poly.pdbx_strand_id
1 'polypeptide(L)'
;MRTTLQKLRRLIKEEIGRNWHTDQNYDQYPWNANDIKVEIYPDVGSEEWWVSVEVEPGKFAKATHANQEEAKHWAREQVEKARRKKFSNPVNPVKESSVGLDLAKSLNYTAVVLDHASSAQILDSVDIPEGWEIDTDHVTLFGPADQKVRVPPRWLGHHLCGQVVGIARNDQIVTGYVEFKLPVPLKGPTFHHVTIALNREAGGRPAMSNDFSQEDFERINPIPICGQVTEVPR
;
A
#
# COMPACT_ATOMS: atom_id res chain seq x y z
N MET A 1 -3.47 -35.27 17.44
CA MET A 1 -3.40 -34.38 18.62
C MET A 1 -3.75 -32.96 18.18
N ARG A 2 -4.78 -32.33 18.75
CA ARG A 2 -5.17 -30.95 18.41
C ARG A 2 -4.24 -29.97 19.13
N THR A 3 -3.40 -29.29 18.38
CA THR A 3 -2.53 -28.22 18.87
C THR A 3 -3.41 -26.99 19.16
N THR A 4 -3.42 -26.51 20.40
CA THR A 4 -4.19 -25.32 20.77
C THR A 4 -3.56 -24.06 20.17
N LEU A 5 -4.40 -23.07 19.84
CA LEU A 5 -4.01 -21.81 19.19
C LEU A 5 -2.88 -21.07 19.94
N GLN A 6 -2.83 -21.21 21.27
CA GLN A 6 -1.75 -20.67 22.10
C GLN A 6 -0.39 -21.34 21.86
N LYS A 7 -0.38 -22.65 21.62
CA LYS A 7 0.84 -23.41 21.36
C LYS A 7 1.39 -23.09 19.96
N LEU A 8 0.50 -22.83 19.00
CA LEU A 8 0.86 -22.34 17.66
C LEU A 8 1.49 -20.93 17.73
N ARG A 9 0.89 -20.01 18.49
CA ARG A 9 1.44 -18.66 18.69
C ARG A 9 2.80 -18.67 19.37
N ARG A 10 3.02 -19.59 20.31
CA ARG A 10 4.32 -19.74 20.97
C ARG A 10 5.40 -20.24 20.00
N LEU A 11 5.08 -21.25 19.20
CA LEU A 11 5.98 -21.77 18.17
C LEU A 11 6.33 -20.69 17.14
N ILE A 12 5.34 -19.93 16.64
CA ILE A 12 5.58 -18.82 15.70
C ILE A 12 6.49 -17.76 16.33
N LYS A 13 6.30 -17.42 17.61
CA LYS A 13 7.12 -16.44 18.32
C LYS A 13 8.55 -16.92 18.57
N GLU A 14 8.72 -18.22 18.83
CA GLU A 14 10.04 -18.86 19.00
C GLU A 14 10.77 -19.00 17.65
N GLU A 15 10.07 -19.31 16.56
CA GLU A 15 10.65 -19.48 15.22
C GLU A 15 11.05 -18.12 14.61
N ILE A 16 10.18 -17.10 14.72
CA ILE A 16 10.47 -15.73 14.27
C ILE A 16 11.58 -15.11 15.14
N GLY A 17 11.60 -15.42 16.45
CA GLY A 17 12.62 -14.92 17.37
C GLY A 17 14.02 -15.49 17.13
N ARG A 18 14.14 -16.71 16.57
CA ARG A 18 15.45 -17.32 16.27
C ARG A 18 16.04 -16.86 14.93
N ASN A 19 15.21 -16.62 13.93
CA ASN A 19 15.68 -16.10 12.62
C ASN A 19 15.99 -14.60 12.61
N TRP A 20 15.75 -13.90 13.72
CA TRP A 20 15.94 -12.45 13.82
C TRP A 20 17.38 -12.00 14.12
N HIS A 21 18.29 -12.93 14.39
CA HIS A 21 19.64 -12.61 14.87
C HIS A 21 20.77 -12.92 13.88
N THR A 22 20.48 -13.34 12.64
CA THR A 22 21.51 -13.85 11.73
C THR A 22 21.63 -13.18 10.36
N ASP A 23 21.03 -12.02 10.10
CA ASP A 23 21.37 -11.25 8.90
C ASP A 23 21.84 -9.84 9.23
N GLN A 24 23.09 -9.59 8.84
CA GLN A 24 23.82 -8.36 9.05
C GLN A 24 23.27 -7.23 8.17
N ASN A 25 23.09 -6.06 8.79
CA ASN A 25 23.24 -4.74 8.16
C ASN A 25 22.18 -4.26 7.14
N TYR A 26 20.89 -4.45 7.43
CA TYR A 26 19.81 -3.64 6.85
C TYR A 26 19.07 -2.92 7.98
N ASP A 27 19.00 -1.59 7.95
CA ASP A 27 18.06 -0.85 8.80
C ASP A 27 16.65 -1.24 8.33
N GLN A 28 15.97 -2.08 9.10
CA GLN A 28 14.68 -2.69 8.74
C GLN A 28 13.54 -1.67 8.59
N TYR A 29 13.81 -0.38 8.83
CA TYR A 29 12.86 0.70 8.68
C TYR A 29 13.56 1.87 8.00
N PRO A 30 13.49 1.97 6.67
CA PRO A 30 14.09 3.11 6.01
C PRO A 30 13.27 4.36 6.40
N TRP A 31 13.97 5.38 6.89
CA TRP A 31 13.39 6.65 7.39
C TRP A 31 12.85 7.56 6.26
N ASN A 32 12.70 7.02 5.07
CA ASN A 32 12.41 7.70 3.81
C ASN A 32 10.92 7.99 3.62
N ALA A 33 10.24 8.43 4.67
CA ALA A 33 8.94 9.08 4.56
C ALA A 33 9.15 10.59 4.34
N ASN A 34 8.49 11.17 3.33
CA ASN A 34 8.65 12.57 2.94
C ASN A 34 8.28 13.59 4.05
N ASP A 35 7.66 13.13 5.14
CA ASP A 35 7.16 13.96 6.24
C ASP A 35 8.03 13.91 7.52
N ILE A 36 9.07 13.07 7.56
CA ILE A 36 9.92 12.89 8.74
C ILE A 36 11.39 12.91 8.33
N LYS A 37 12.18 13.82 8.92
CA LYS A 37 13.63 13.87 8.74
C LYS A 37 14.33 13.39 10.00
N VAL A 38 15.16 12.35 9.89
CA VAL A 38 15.98 11.86 11.01
C VAL A 38 17.45 12.01 10.66
N GLU A 39 18.19 12.69 11.52
CA GLU A 39 19.63 12.89 11.40
C GLU A 39 20.31 12.31 12.64
N ILE A 40 21.24 11.37 12.43
CA ILE A 40 22.01 10.73 13.51
C ILE A 40 23.49 10.83 13.11
N TYR A 41 24.32 11.40 13.97
CA TYR A 41 25.77 11.50 13.73
C TYR A 41 26.57 11.43 15.04
N PRO A 42 27.80 10.91 15.00
CA PRO A 42 28.70 10.94 16.15
C PRO A 42 29.09 12.39 16.45
N ASP A 43 29.08 12.77 17.73
CA ASP A 43 29.52 14.10 18.14
C ASP A 43 31.05 14.19 18.09
N VAL A 44 31.55 15.28 17.51
CA VAL A 44 32.98 15.40 17.18
C VAL A 44 33.75 15.78 18.45
N GLY A 45 34.37 14.79 19.08
CA GLY A 45 35.18 14.96 20.29
C GLY A 45 34.64 14.31 21.56
N SER A 46 33.55 13.53 21.46
CA SER A 46 33.00 12.70 22.55
C SER A 46 32.66 11.29 22.06
N GLU A 47 32.43 10.35 22.98
CA GLU A 47 31.90 9.01 22.64
C GLU A 47 30.36 9.02 22.47
N GLU A 48 29.73 10.20 22.39
CA GLU A 48 28.29 10.37 22.34
C GLU A 48 27.78 10.51 20.89
N TRP A 49 26.54 10.07 20.69
CA TRP A 49 25.82 10.10 19.43
C TRP A 49 24.70 11.13 19.50
N TRP A 50 24.72 12.08 18.58
CA TRP A 50 23.67 13.07 18.45
C TRP A 50 22.56 12.57 17.53
N VAL A 51 21.32 12.84 17.91
CA VAL A 51 20.12 12.50 17.14
C VAL A 51 19.16 13.67 17.09
N SER A 52 18.63 13.93 15.90
CA SER A 52 17.57 14.89 15.66
C SER A 52 16.47 14.27 14.81
N VAL A 53 15.24 14.49 15.24
CA VAL A 53 14.03 14.06 14.56
C VAL A 53 13.17 15.30 14.27
N GLU A 54 12.92 15.55 13.00
CA GLU A 54 11.96 16.52 12.49
C GLU A 54 10.70 15.77 12.07
N VAL A 55 9.58 16.06 12.74
CA VAL A 55 8.27 15.43 12.43
C VAL A 55 7.26 16.44 11.85
N GLU A 56 7.52 17.74 12.04
CA GLU A 56 6.82 18.84 11.39
C GLU A 56 7.89 19.81 10.87
N PRO A 57 7.70 20.43 9.69
CA PRO A 57 8.66 21.39 9.14
C PRO A 57 9.04 22.45 10.17
N GLY A 58 10.31 22.49 10.55
CA GLY A 58 10.87 23.45 11.51
C GLY A 58 10.76 23.07 13.00
N LYS A 59 10.20 21.91 13.37
CA LYS A 59 10.17 21.42 14.76
C LYS A 59 11.03 20.18 14.95
N PHE A 60 12.10 20.35 15.70
CA PHE A 60 13.11 19.32 15.96
C PHE A 60 13.07 18.84 17.40
N ALA A 61 13.06 17.52 17.60
CA ALA A 61 13.42 16.89 18.87
C ALA A 61 14.88 16.43 18.79
N LYS A 62 15.71 16.84 19.74
CA LYS A 62 17.15 16.56 19.76
C LYS A 62 17.56 15.87 21.06
N ALA A 63 18.49 14.91 20.99
CA ALA A 63 19.09 14.27 22.15
C ALA A 63 20.51 13.76 21.85
N THR A 64 21.26 13.43 22.89
CA THR A 64 22.54 12.73 22.82
C THR A 64 22.45 11.40 23.57
N HIS A 65 23.11 10.37 23.04
CA HIS A 65 23.10 9.00 23.60
C HIS A 65 24.50 8.39 23.58
N ALA A 66 24.76 7.45 24.48
CA ALA A 66 26.09 6.83 24.63
C ALA A 66 26.49 5.92 23.44
N ASN A 67 25.51 5.47 22.64
CA ASN A 67 25.77 4.66 21.46
C ASN A 67 24.72 4.87 20.36
N GLN A 68 25.07 4.45 19.15
CA GLN A 68 24.25 4.61 17.96
C GLN A 68 22.89 3.89 18.06
N GLU A 69 22.83 2.74 18.72
CA GLU A 69 21.59 1.94 18.81
C GLU A 69 20.58 2.59 19.77
N GLU A 70 21.05 3.18 20.86
CA GLU A 70 20.22 4.00 21.75
C GLU A 70 19.70 5.26 21.05
N ALA A 71 20.56 5.94 20.27
CA ALA A 71 20.15 7.09 19.47
C ALA A 71 19.06 6.72 18.45
N LYS A 72 19.20 5.58 17.77
CA LYS A 72 18.17 5.04 16.86
C LYS A 72 16.89 4.69 17.62
N HIS A 73 16.98 4.00 18.75
CA HIS A 73 15.81 3.62 19.55
C HIS A 73 15.04 4.84 20.01
N TRP A 74 15.75 5.87 20.49
CA TRP A 74 15.14 7.12 20.91
C TRP A 74 14.49 7.87 19.74
N ALA A 75 15.12 7.90 18.56
CA ALA A 75 14.51 8.47 17.35
C ALA A 75 13.18 7.80 17.03
N ARG A 76 13.12 6.45 17.13
CA ARG A 76 11.90 5.67 16.91
C ARG A 76 10.80 6.07 17.88
N GLU A 77 11.12 6.21 19.17
CA GLU A 77 10.15 6.64 20.18
C GLU A 77 9.60 8.04 19.90
N GLN A 78 10.43 8.99 19.46
CA GLN A 78 9.96 10.33 19.12
C GLN A 78 9.06 10.33 17.88
N VAL A 79 9.41 9.57 16.84
CA VAL A 79 8.58 9.39 15.64
C VAL A 79 7.24 8.77 16.00
N GLU A 80 7.23 7.68 16.77
CA GLU A 80 6.01 7.01 17.21
C GLU A 80 5.17 7.89 18.13
N LYS A 81 5.80 8.65 19.04
CA LYS A 81 5.09 9.60 19.91
C LYS A 81 4.48 10.74 19.11
N ALA A 82 5.18 11.26 18.10
CA ALA A 82 4.67 12.32 17.24
C ALA A 82 3.54 11.81 16.33
N ARG A 83 3.68 10.61 15.75
CA ARG A 83 2.60 9.91 15.05
C ARG A 83 1.40 9.73 15.97
N ARG A 84 1.60 9.14 17.15
CA ARG A 84 0.54 8.97 18.15
C ARG A 84 -0.11 10.30 18.52
N LYS A 85 0.64 11.38 18.71
CA LYS A 85 0.08 12.70 19.02
C LYS A 85 -0.72 13.31 17.86
N LYS A 86 -0.26 13.11 16.63
CA LYS A 86 -1.00 13.45 15.39
C LYS A 86 -2.30 12.65 15.28
N PHE A 87 -2.33 11.43 15.83
CA PHE A 87 -3.50 10.54 15.85
C PHE A 87 -4.28 10.52 17.19
N SER A 88 -3.80 11.18 18.26
CA SER A 88 -4.38 11.14 19.62
C SER A 88 -4.81 12.49 20.16
N ASN A 89 -4.60 13.59 19.45
CA ASN A 89 -5.30 14.84 19.77
C ASN A 89 -6.74 14.71 19.25
N PRO A 90 -7.75 14.59 20.14
CA PRO A 90 -9.12 14.76 19.72
C PRO A 90 -9.31 16.24 19.40
N VAL A 91 -9.54 16.57 18.14
CA VAL A 91 -10.03 17.89 17.77
C VAL A 91 -11.31 18.13 18.58
N ASN A 92 -11.33 19.23 19.35
CA ASN A 92 -12.52 19.70 20.04
C ASN A 92 -13.71 19.71 19.07
N PRO A 93 -14.90 19.25 19.48
CA PRO A 93 -16.09 19.18 18.64
C PRO A 93 -16.68 20.58 18.47
N VAL A 94 -16.04 21.42 17.66
CA VAL A 94 -16.63 22.67 17.17
C VAL A 94 -16.43 22.73 15.66
N LYS A 95 -17.52 22.40 14.95
CA LYS A 95 -17.77 22.60 13.51
C LYS A 95 -17.02 21.72 12.48
N GLU A 96 -16.59 20.51 12.82
CA GLU A 96 -16.11 19.53 11.82
C GLU A 96 -17.15 18.51 11.32
N SER A 97 -18.43 18.65 11.73
CA SER A 97 -19.51 17.81 11.19
C SER A 97 -19.85 18.09 9.71
N SER A 98 -19.17 19.04 9.07
CA SER A 98 -19.35 19.35 7.65
C SER A 98 -18.20 18.89 6.74
N VAL A 99 -16.99 18.58 7.25
CA VAL A 99 -15.82 18.35 6.38
C VAL A 99 -15.47 16.86 6.24
N GLY A 100 -15.53 16.08 7.32
CA GLY A 100 -15.23 14.63 7.30
C GLY A 100 -16.33 13.76 6.66
N LEU A 101 -17.58 14.22 6.72
CA LEU A 101 -18.70 13.59 5.99
C LEU A 101 -18.68 13.96 4.50
N ASP A 102 -18.09 15.11 4.13
CA ASP A 102 -17.99 15.56 2.74
C ASP A 102 -16.83 14.90 1.99
N LEU A 103 -15.71 14.59 2.64
CA LEU A 103 -14.58 13.89 2.00
C LEU A 103 -14.84 12.40 1.72
N ALA A 104 -15.66 11.72 2.54
CA ALA A 104 -16.10 10.36 2.22
C ALA A 104 -17.14 10.35 1.08
N LYS A 105 -17.86 11.46 0.85
CA LYS A 105 -18.74 11.66 -0.31
C LYS A 105 -17.98 12.07 -1.57
N SER A 106 -16.73 12.51 -1.46
CA SER A 106 -15.89 12.96 -2.57
C SER A 106 -14.89 11.91 -3.06
N LEU A 107 -14.85 10.71 -2.48
CA LEU A 107 -14.01 9.61 -2.97
C LEU A 107 -14.79 8.73 -3.94
N ASN A 108 -14.13 8.38 -5.03
CA ASN A 108 -14.62 7.43 -6.01
C ASN A 108 -14.19 6.02 -5.61
N TYR A 109 -12.90 5.76 -5.44
CA TYR A 109 -12.40 4.44 -5.03
C TYR A 109 -11.00 4.52 -4.41
N THR A 110 -10.50 3.40 -3.89
CA THR A 110 -9.09 3.24 -3.54
C THR A 110 -8.50 2.13 -4.42
N ALA A 111 -7.36 2.39 -5.04
CA ALA A 111 -6.71 1.46 -5.95
C ALA A 111 -5.19 1.47 -5.78
N VAL A 112 -4.53 0.43 -6.30
CA VAL A 112 -3.13 0.52 -6.69
C VAL A 112 -3.10 1.17 -8.06
N VAL A 113 -2.66 2.43 -8.13
CA VAL A 113 -2.42 3.13 -9.39
C VAL A 113 -1.09 2.64 -9.94
N LEU A 114 -1.12 2.02 -11.12
CA LEU A 114 0.04 1.37 -11.72
C LEU A 114 1.05 2.40 -12.19
N ASP A 115 2.33 2.05 -12.08
CA ASP A 115 3.39 2.84 -12.69
C ASP A 115 3.25 2.76 -14.22
N HIS A 116 3.63 3.84 -14.91
CA HIS A 116 3.62 3.88 -16.37
C HIS A 116 4.36 2.69 -17.01
N ALA A 117 5.48 2.27 -16.43
CA ALA A 117 6.24 1.11 -16.91
C ALA A 117 5.45 -0.21 -16.79
N SER A 118 4.63 -0.35 -15.74
CA SER A 118 3.79 -1.54 -15.54
C SER A 118 2.60 -1.55 -16.49
N SER A 119 1.95 -0.41 -16.71
CA SER A 119 0.89 -0.28 -17.74
C SER A 119 1.46 -0.62 -19.12
N ALA A 120 2.59 -0.02 -19.51
CA ALA A 120 3.24 -0.31 -20.80
C ALA A 120 3.57 -1.80 -20.97
N GLN A 121 4.11 -2.47 -19.94
CA GLN A 121 4.41 -3.90 -20.00
C GLN A 121 3.17 -4.77 -20.21
N ILE A 122 2.02 -4.41 -19.62
CA ILE A 122 0.76 -5.10 -19.88
C ILE A 122 0.38 -4.93 -21.35
N LEU A 123 0.41 -3.70 -21.86
CA LEU A 123 0.01 -3.38 -23.24
C LEU A 123 0.91 -4.05 -24.28
N ASP A 124 2.21 -4.18 -24.01
CA ASP A 124 3.16 -4.87 -24.88
C ASP A 124 2.97 -6.41 -24.87
N SER A 125 2.35 -6.95 -23.81
CA SER A 125 2.24 -8.39 -23.58
C SER A 125 0.86 -8.97 -23.90
N VAL A 126 -0.16 -8.13 -24.02
CA VAL A 126 -1.56 -8.55 -24.21
C VAL A 126 -2.03 -8.11 -25.59
N ASP A 127 -2.57 -9.06 -26.35
CA ASP A 127 -3.18 -8.78 -27.65
C ASP A 127 -4.53 -8.06 -27.46
N ILE A 128 -4.56 -6.78 -27.82
CA ILE A 128 -5.72 -5.89 -27.70
C ILE A 128 -6.29 -5.65 -29.09
N PRO A 129 -7.60 -5.92 -29.31
CA PRO A 129 -8.21 -5.67 -30.62
C PRO A 129 -8.14 -4.20 -31.03
N GLU A 130 -7.97 -3.97 -32.33
CA GLU A 130 -7.92 -2.62 -32.90
C GLU A 130 -9.22 -1.85 -32.60
N GLY A 131 -9.08 -0.56 -32.28
CA GLY A 131 -10.20 0.33 -31.99
C GLY A 131 -10.75 0.23 -30.56
N TRP A 132 -10.21 -0.66 -29.72
CA TRP A 132 -10.61 -0.75 -28.32
C TRP A 132 -9.90 0.34 -27.49
N GLU A 133 -10.62 0.91 -26.53
CA GLU A 133 -10.08 1.92 -25.62
C GLU A 133 -9.20 1.23 -24.57
N ILE A 134 -8.00 1.76 -24.36
CA ILE A 134 -7.07 1.27 -23.33
C ILE A 134 -7.46 1.84 -21.97
N ASP A 135 -7.53 0.98 -20.96
CA ASP A 135 -7.79 1.35 -19.57
C ASP A 135 -6.98 0.43 -18.64
N THR A 136 -5.66 0.68 -18.52
CA THR A 136 -4.69 -0.14 -17.76
C THR A 136 -4.10 0.60 -16.55
N ASP A 137 -4.85 1.54 -15.97
CA ASP A 137 -4.26 2.50 -15.05
C ASP A 137 -4.13 1.98 -13.61
N HIS A 138 -4.98 1.04 -13.20
CA HIS A 138 -5.10 0.72 -11.78
C HIS A 138 -5.72 -0.65 -11.48
N VAL A 139 -5.43 -1.14 -10.27
CA VAL A 139 -6.08 -2.31 -9.64
C VAL A 139 -6.96 -1.81 -8.51
N THR A 140 -8.28 -1.95 -8.64
CA THR A 140 -9.21 -1.50 -7.60
C THR A 140 -9.08 -2.36 -6.35
N LEU A 141 -8.85 -1.71 -5.21
CA LEU A 141 -8.83 -2.36 -3.89
C LEU A 141 -10.18 -2.19 -3.19
N PHE A 142 -10.69 -0.97 -3.16
CA PHE A 142 -11.97 -0.64 -2.53
C PHE A 142 -12.84 0.10 -3.56
N GLY A 143 -13.96 -0.48 -3.98
CA GLY A 143 -14.83 0.05 -5.06
C GLY A 143 -15.87 1.09 -4.62
N PRO A 144 -16.50 1.82 -5.56
CA PRO A 144 -17.26 3.07 -5.32
C PRO A 144 -18.57 3.00 -4.51
N ALA A 145 -18.94 1.85 -3.95
CA ALA A 145 -20.17 1.72 -3.19
C ALA A 145 -20.02 2.33 -1.78
N ASP A 146 -20.53 3.55 -1.59
CA ASP A 146 -20.86 4.18 -0.31
C ASP A 146 -19.86 3.87 0.83
N GLN A 147 -18.57 4.08 0.56
CA GLN A 147 -17.51 3.61 1.43
C GLN A 147 -17.54 4.31 2.79
N LYS A 148 -18.23 3.68 3.75
CA LYS A 148 -18.05 3.94 5.18
C LYS A 148 -16.71 3.40 5.70
N VAL A 149 -15.98 2.64 4.86
CA VAL A 149 -14.78 1.91 5.25
C VAL A 149 -13.68 2.21 4.26
N ARG A 150 -12.59 2.81 4.76
CA ARG A 150 -11.37 3.09 4.00
C ARG A 150 -10.39 1.93 4.10
N VAL A 151 -9.44 1.89 3.16
CA VAL A 151 -8.27 1.01 3.32
C VAL A 151 -7.54 1.37 4.63
N PRO A 152 -6.99 0.40 5.38
CA PRO A 152 -6.26 0.73 6.60
C PRO A 152 -5.13 1.72 6.30
N PRO A 153 -4.90 2.77 7.12
CA PRO A 153 -3.97 3.85 6.81
C PRO A 153 -2.55 3.40 6.46
N ARG A 154 -2.11 2.27 7.02
CA ARG A 154 -0.82 1.63 6.71
C ARG A 154 -0.65 1.17 5.26
N TRP A 155 -1.69 1.24 4.43
CA TRP A 155 -1.61 0.90 3.01
C TRP A 155 -1.56 2.14 2.14
N LEU A 156 -2.11 3.28 2.58
CA LEU A 156 -2.13 4.49 1.76
C LEU A 156 -0.70 4.97 1.48
N GLY A 157 -0.42 5.28 0.22
CA GLY A 157 0.89 5.71 -0.25
C GLY A 157 1.93 4.59 -0.35
N HIS A 158 1.63 3.36 0.09
CA HIS A 158 2.55 2.23 -0.06
C HIS A 158 2.70 1.85 -1.54
N HIS A 159 3.95 1.58 -1.92
CA HIS A 159 4.28 1.02 -3.21
C HIS A 159 4.14 -0.50 -3.16
N LEU A 160 3.25 -1.06 -3.98
CA LEU A 160 2.93 -2.49 -4.02
C LEU A 160 3.29 -3.06 -5.37
N CYS A 161 3.94 -4.23 -5.35
CA CYS A 161 4.24 -4.98 -6.55
C CYS A 161 3.53 -6.34 -6.51
N GLY A 162 3.03 -6.74 -7.68
CA GLY A 162 2.34 -8.00 -7.94
C GLY A 162 2.64 -8.48 -9.36
N GLN A 163 1.80 -9.36 -9.86
CA GLN A 163 1.89 -9.89 -11.21
C GLN A 163 0.50 -10.06 -11.80
N VAL A 164 0.35 -9.78 -13.10
CA VAL A 164 -0.79 -10.27 -13.88
C VAL A 164 -0.49 -11.71 -14.28
N VAL A 165 -1.30 -12.66 -13.83
CA VAL A 165 -1.04 -14.10 -13.97
C VAL A 165 -2.04 -14.80 -14.91
N GLY A 166 -3.10 -14.12 -15.30
CA GLY A 166 -4.06 -14.61 -16.28
C GLY A 166 -4.86 -13.49 -16.93
N ILE A 167 -5.44 -13.78 -18.09
CA ILE A 167 -6.24 -12.83 -18.88
C ILE A 167 -7.62 -13.45 -19.13
N ALA A 168 -8.67 -12.66 -18.91
CA ALA A 168 -10.03 -12.98 -19.33
C ALA A 168 -10.51 -11.92 -20.33
N ARG A 169 -11.29 -12.33 -21.32
CA ARG A 169 -11.86 -11.44 -22.33
C ARG A 169 -13.23 -11.90 -22.79
N ASN A 170 -14.07 -10.94 -23.17
CA ASN A 170 -15.33 -11.16 -23.88
C ASN A 170 -15.47 -10.07 -24.97
N ASP A 171 -16.63 -9.92 -25.60
CA ASP A 171 -16.85 -8.93 -26.67
C ASP A 171 -16.79 -7.46 -26.20
N GLN A 172 -16.75 -7.21 -24.88
CA GLN A 172 -16.89 -5.90 -24.26
C GLN A 172 -15.63 -5.43 -23.51
N ILE A 173 -14.83 -6.34 -22.97
CA ILE A 173 -13.72 -6.01 -22.07
C ILE A 173 -12.61 -7.07 -22.10
N VAL A 174 -11.37 -6.62 -21.95
CA VAL A 174 -10.20 -7.42 -21.60
C VAL A 174 -9.78 -7.04 -20.17
N THR A 175 -9.53 -8.04 -19.33
CA THR A 175 -9.13 -7.85 -17.92
C THR A 175 -8.04 -8.85 -17.53
N GLY A 176 -7.13 -8.44 -16.65
CA GLY A 176 -6.05 -9.26 -16.12
C GLY A 176 -6.25 -9.60 -14.66
N TYR A 177 -6.08 -10.87 -14.30
CA TYR A 177 -6.10 -11.34 -12.92
C TYR A 177 -4.76 -11.02 -12.23
N VAL A 178 -4.82 -10.36 -11.09
CA VAL A 178 -3.65 -9.84 -10.38
C VAL A 178 -3.41 -10.58 -9.08
N GLU A 179 -2.16 -10.99 -8.87
CA GLU A 179 -1.68 -11.57 -7.62
C GLU A 179 -0.62 -10.66 -6.99
N PHE A 180 -0.83 -10.29 -5.72
CA PHE A 180 0.17 -9.57 -4.93
C PHE A 180 0.93 -10.53 -4.03
N LYS A 181 2.20 -10.22 -3.73
CA LYS A 181 3.05 -11.03 -2.83
C LYS A 181 2.60 -11.03 -1.37
N LEU A 182 1.81 -10.02 -0.99
CA LEU A 182 1.29 -9.84 0.36
C LEU A 182 -0.25 -9.89 0.30
N PRO A 183 -0.92 -10.24 1.41
CA PRO A 183 -2.38 -10.16 1.49
C PRO A 183 -2.84 -8.69 1.46
N VAL A 184 -3.07 -8.17 0.25
CA VAL A 184 -3.59 -6.82 0.00
C VAL A 184 -5.09 -6.79 0.31
N PRO A 185 -5.57 -5.77 1.05
CA PRO A 185 -6.97 -5.69 1.43
C PRO A 185 -7.84 -5.41 0.20
N LEU A 186 -8.99 -6.09 0.14
CA LEU A 186 -9.92 -6.00 -0.96
C LEU A 186 -11.35 -5.85 -0.41
N LYS A 187 -12.11 -4.91 -0.98
CA LYS A 187 -13.52 -4.69 -0.66
C LYS A 187 -14.29 -4.13 -1.86
N GLY A 188 -15.09 -4.96 -2.51
CA GLY A 188 -15.86 -4.58 -3.68
C GLY A 188 -15.70 -5.64 -4.75
N PRO A 189 -14.58 -5.67 -5.48
CA PRO A 189 -14.27 -6.77 -6.38
C PRO A 189 -14.03 -8.07 -5.59
N THR A 190 -14.35 -9.20 -6.20
CA THR A 190 -14.17 -10.54 -5.60
C THR A 190 -12.69 -10.93 -5.52
N PHE A 191 -11.88 -10.41 -6.45
CA PHE A 191 -10.44 -10.62 -6.50
C PHE A 191 -9.76 -9.43 -7.20
N HIS A 192 -8.45 -9.30 -6.99
CA HIS A 192 -7.66 -8.23 -7.62
C HIS A 192 -7.57 -8.45 -9.12
N HIS A 193 -7.91 -7.43 -9.89
CA HIS A 193 -7.80 -7.44 -11.33
C HIS A 193 -7.52 -6.03 -11.84
N VAL A 194 -6.98 -5.96 -13.05
CA VAL A 194 -6.76 -4.73 -13.81
C VAL A 194 -7.62 -4.82 -15.05
N THR A 195 -8.47 -3.82 -15.28
CA THR A 195 -9.05 -3.62 -16.61
C THR A 195 -7.90 -3.38 -17.58
N ILE A 196 -8.01 -3.80 -18.84
CA ILE A 196 -6.94 -3.62 -19.83
C ILE A 196 -7.44 -2.85 -21.04
N ALA A 197 -8.55 -3.31 -21.61
CA ALA A 197 -9.14 -2.67 -22.78
C ALA A 197 -10.66 -2.81 -22.77
N LEU A 198 -11.33 -1.86 -23.42
CA LEU A 198 -12.78 -1.72 -23.43
C LEU A 198 -13.28 -1.53 -24.87
N ASN A 199 -14.25 -2.33 -25.26
CA ASN A 199 -15.00 -2.11 -26.48
C ASN A 199 -16.16 -1.15 -26.23
N ARG A 200 -15.93 0.15 -26.43
CA ARG A 200 -16.97 1.17 -26.22
C ARG A 200 -18.15 1.01 -27.17
N GLU A 201 -17.93 0.54 -28.39
CA GLU A 201 -19.00 0.29 -29.37
C GLU A 201 -19.96 -0.81 -28.91
N ALA A 202 -19.44 -1.85 -28.25
CA ALA A 202 -20.24 -2.91 -27.62
C ALA A 202 -20.74 -2.53 -26.20
N GLY A 203 -20.55 -1.29 -25.76
CA GLY A 203 -20.98 -0.82 -24.43
C GLY A 203 -20.09 -1.23 -23.26
N GLY A 204 -18.82 -1.57 -23.54
CA GLY A 204 -17.80 -1.94 -22.56
C GLY A 204 -17.61 -0.87 -21.47
N ARG A 205 -17.57 -1.31 -20.22
CA ARG A 205 -17.36 -0.47 -19.04
C ARG A 205 -16.40 -1.15 -18.07
N PRO A 206 -15.54 -0.41 -17.34
CA PRO A 206 -14.58 -0.99 -16.42
C PRO A 206 -15.23 -1.91 -15.39
N ALA A 207 -16.40 -1.54 -14.87
CA ALA A 207 -17.14 -2.32 -13.89
C ALA A 207 -17.48 -3.76 -14.34
N MET A 208 -17.52 -4.04 -15.64
CA MET A 208 -17.78 -5.38 -16.19
C MET A 208 -16.64 -6.37 -15.91
N SER A 209 -15.45 -5.90 -15.51
CA SER A 209 -14.37 -6.78 -15.07
C SER A 209 -14.73 -7.58 -13.81
N ASN A 210 -15.74 -7.12 -13.05
CA ASN A 210 -16.25 -7.83 -11.87
C ASN A 210 -17.19 -9.00 -12.22
N ASP A 211 -17.64 -9.10 -13.47
CA ASP A 211 -18.55 -10.17 -13.92
C ASP A 211 -17.81 -11.48 -14.21
N PHE A 212 -16.47 -11.44 -14.29
CA PHE A 212 -15.64 -12.63 -14.45
C PHE A 212 -15.44 -13.37 -13.11
N SER A 213 -15.34 -14.68 -13.20
CA SER A 213 -14.85 -15.58 -12.17
C SER A 213 -13.37 -15.89 -12.38
N GLN A 214 -12.68 -16.43 -11.36
CA GLN A 214 -11.26 -16.81 -11.52
C GLN A 214 -11.04 -17.90 -12.58
N GLU A 215 -12.04 -18.72 -12.86
CA GLU A 215 -11.96 -19.81 -13.85
C GLU A 215 -11.97 -19.28 -15.29
N ASP A 216 -12.46 -18.05 -15.51
CA ASP A 216 -12.49 -17.41 -16.82
C ASP A 216 -11.12 -16.88 -17.27
N PHE A 217 -10.12 -16.88 -16.37
CA PHE A 217 -8.79 -16.36 -16.67
C PHE A 217 -7.87 -17.45 -17.22
N GLU A 218 -7.50 -17.29 -18.48
CA GLU A 218 -6.46 -18.11 -19.11
C GLU A 218 -5.10 -17.72 -18.52
N ARG A 219 -4.36 -18.70 -18.01
CA ARG A 219 -3.02 -18.46 -17.45
C ARG A 219 -2.05 -17.98 -18.52
N ILE A 220 -1.26 -16.98 -18.16
CA ILE A 220 -0.20 -16.42 -19.00
C ILE A 220 1.16 -16.53 -18.31
N ASN A 221 2.24 -16.18 -19.04
CA ASN A 221 3.50 -15.86 -18.38
C ASN A 221 3.31 -14.64 -17.49
N PRO A 222 3.64 -14.70 -16.18
CA PRO A 222 3.34 -13.61 -15.27
C PRO A 222 4.00 -12.29 -15.68
N ILE A 223 3.21 -11.22 -15.80
CA ILE A 223 3.69 -9.87 -16.13
C ILE A 223 3.87 -9.11 -14.81
N PRO A 224 5.09 -8.68 -14.45
CA PRO A 224 5.33 -7.96 -13.20
C PRO A 224 4.72 -6.56 -13.27
N ILE A 225 4.03 -6.18 -12.20
CA ILE A 225 3.39 -4.87 -12.10
C ILE A 225 3.67 -4.24 -10.73
N CYS A 226 3.83 -2.93 -10.69
CA CYS A 226 4.00 -2.14 -9.49
C CYS A 226 3.16 -0.88 -9.57
N GLY A 227 2.88 -0.30 -8.40
CA GLY A 227 2.11 0.94 -8.31
C GLY A 227 1.92 1.42 -6.89
N GLN A 228 1.27 2.57 -6.74
CA GLN A 228 1.03 3.21 -5.45
C GLN A 228 -0.44 3.10 -5.03
N VAL A 229 -0.68 2.68 -3.78
CA VAL A 229 -2.02 2.69 -3.19
C VAL A 229 -2.48 4.14 -3.00
N THR A 230 -3.54 4.51 -3.70
CA THR A 230 -4.04 5.89 -3.79
C THR A 230 -5.56 5.92 -3.61
N GLU A 231 -6.03 6.91 -2.85
CA GLU A 231 -7.45 7.28 -2.81
C GLU A 231 -7.75 8.18 -4.02
N VAL A 232 -8.66 7.74 -4.89
CA VAL A 232 -9.05 8.46 -6.10
C VAL A 232 -10.33 9.24 -5.81
N PRO A 233 -10.31 10.59 -5.93
CA PRO A 233 -11.50 11.42 -5.76
C PRO A 233 -12.51 11.23 -6.90
N ARG A 234 -13.77 11.64 -6.67
CA ARG A 234 -14.82 11.72 -7.69
C ARG A 234 -14.54 12.82 -8.72
#